data_AF-A0AAU1NM31-F1
#
_entry.id   AF-A0AAU1NM31-F1
#
_cell.length_a   1.000
_cell.length_b   1.000
_cell.length_c   1.000
_cell.angle_alpha   90.00
_cell.angle_beta   90.00
_cell.angle_gamma   90.00
#
_symmetry.space_group_name_H-M   'P 1'
#
loop_
_entity.id
_entity.type
_entity.pdbx_description
1 polymer ?
#
loop_
_entity_poly.entity_id
_entity_poly.type
_entity_poly.pdbx_seq_one_letter_code
_entity_poly.pdbx_strand_id
1 'polypeptide(L)'
;MTWAGGESLTRPLMGAHASYTTLAGTRVGGNPHLTVTGAKLGEMSVATSRGRATVPAWLFTLDGYASPLKRAAAIPSKLPKPPIGPARDVPGYPLDRLVRIAAGGRSVTVVALHGACDDGAVVGVLETTGSVVLSASVKERNDDGNCTKQAELQQVTVELERPLGDRVLLDAHTGQPVRYKGLRGISSSGS
;
A
#
# COMPACT_ATOMS: atom_id res chain seq x y z
N MET A 1 6.43 11.14 13.15
CA MET A 1 6.41 9.67 12.90
C MET A 1 7.80 9.14 13.07
N THR A 2 7.94 7.91 13.56
CA THR A 2 9.22 7.31 13.94
C THR A 2 9.31 5.88 13.41
N TRP A 3 10.52 5.49 12.97
CA TRP A 3 10.85 4.11 12.60
C TRP A 3 11.70 3.46 13.69
N ALA A 4 11.73 2.12 13.71
CA ALA A 4 12.48 1.36 14.73
C ALA A 4 13.99 1.68 14.78
N GLY A 5 14.56 2.20 13.68
CA GLY A 5 15.96 2.66 13.62
C GLY A 5 16.21 4.08 14.15
N GLY A 6 15.22 4.73 14.79
CA GLY A 6 15.36 6.07 15.37
C GLY A 6 15.17 7.23 14.39
N GLU A 7 15.08 6.95 13.09
CA GLU A 7 14.73 7.97 12.09
C GLU A 7 13.34 8.54 12.39
N SER A 8 13.17 9.86 12.23
CA SER A 8 11.90 10.54 12.48
C SER A 8 11.57 11.57 11.40
N LEU A 9 10.27 11.76 11.16
CA LEU A 9 9.75 12.76 10.23
C LEU A 9 8.59 13.52 10.87
N THR A 10 8.69 14.85 10.88
CA THR A 10 7.63 15.74 11.37
C THR A 10 6.67 16.08 10.26
N ARG A 11 5.36 16.00 10.55
CA ARG A 11 4.28 16.31 9.62
C ARG A 11 3.17 17.08 10.32
N PRO A 12 2.52 18.03 9.63
CA PRO A 12 1.35 18.68 10.18
C PRO A 12 0.22 17.66 10.36
N LEU A 13 -0.57 17.85 11.41
CA LEU A 13 -1.70 16.99 11.74
C LEU A 13 -2.98 17.59 11.17
N MET A 14 -3.81 16.73 10.60
CA MET A 14 -5.20 17.03 10.29
C MET A 14 -6.00 17.01 11.58
N GLY A 15 -6.90 17.97 11.80
CA GLY A 15 -7.78 17.97 12.97
C GLY A 15 -8.72 16.75 13.00
N ALA A 16 -9.25 16.43 14.19
CA ALA A 16 -10.11 15.26 14.38
C ALA A 16 -11.38 15.30 13.51
N HIS A 17 -12.07 16.45 13.47
CA HIS A 17 -13.28 16.62 12.67
C HIS A 17 -13.00 16.46 11.16
N ALA A 18 -11.97 17.14 10.64
CA ALA A 18 -11.53 16.98 9.25
C ALA A 18 -11.18 15.51 8.94
N SER A 19 -10.43 14.84 9.83
CA SER A 19 -10.10 13.43 9.67
C SER A 19 -11.34 12.54 9.61
N TYR A 20 -12.34 12.79 10.46
CA TYR A 20 -13.63 12.09 10.44
C TYR A 20 -14.40 12.31 9.13
N THR A 21 -14.47 13.54 8.63
CA THR A 21 -15.17 13.83 7.35
C THR A 21 -14.56 13.07 6.18
N THR A 22 -13.23 12.92 6.12
CA THR A 22 -12.57 12.11 5.08
C THR A 22 -12.87 10.60 5.17
N LEU A 23 -13.29 10.11 6.34
CA LEU A 23 -13.76 8.73 6.53
C LEU A 23 -15.24 8.60 6.16
N ALA A 24 -16.05 9.57 6.58
CA ALA A 24 -17.50 9.56 6.40
C ALA A 24 -17.93 9.86 4.95
N GLY A 25 -17.13 10.62 4.20
CA GLY A 25 -17.42 11.04 2.83
C GLY A 25 -17.34 9.94 1.75
N THR A 26 -16.90 8.73 2.10
CA THR A 26 -16.81 7.59 1.16
C THR A 26 -18.12 6.82 0.95
N ARG A 27 -19.28 7.33 1.38
CA ARG A 27 -20.55 6.58 1.27
C ARG A 27 -21.24 6.81 -0.06
N VAL A 28 -21.59 5.70 -0.71
CA VAL A 28 -22.70 5.61 -1.66
C VAL A 28 -23.93 5.22 -0.83
N GLY A 29 -24.87 6.15 -0.62
CA GLY A 29 -26.27 5.80 -0.30
C GLY A 29 -26.72 5.56 1.15
N GLY A 30 -26.14 6.16 2.21
CA GLY A 30 -26.75 6.03 3.55
C GLY A 30 -26.07 6.74 4.71
N ASN A 31 -26.83 6.90 5.82
CA ASN A 31 -26.36 7.45 7.10
C ASN A 31 -25.17 6.65 7.68
N PRO A 32 -24.31 7.26 8.51
CA PRO A 32 -23.30 6.53 9.26
C PRO A 32 -23.91 5.37 10.05
N HIS A 33 -23.53 4.13 9.70
CA HIS A 33 -23.88 2.95 10.50
C HIS A 33 -23.16 2.91 11.87
N LEU A 34 -22.16 3.77 12.07
CA LEU A 34 -21.34 3.80 13.29
C LEU A 34 -21.31 5.23 13.85
N THR A 35 -21.78 5.38 15.10
CA THR A 35 -21.78 6.65 15.82
C THR A 35 -20.43 6.86 16.49
N VAL A 36 -19.76 7.97 16.15
CA VAL A 36 -18.55 8.40 16.86
C VAL A 36 -18.95 9.23 18.07
N THR A 37 -18.53 8.81 19.27
CA THR A 37 -18.86 9.48 20.54
C THR A 37 -17.69 10.27 21.12
N GLY A 38 -16.48 10.08 20.57
CA GLY A 38 -15.30 10.82 21.02
C GLY A 38 -14.11 10.65 20.09
N ALA A 39 -13.12 11.52 20.26
CA ALA A 39 -11.86 11.46 19.54
C ALA A 39 -10.72 11.88 20.46
N LYS A 40 -9.63 11.12 20.47
CA LYS A 40 -8.38 11.50 21.15
C LYS A 40 -7.18 11.29 20.24
N LEU A 41 -6.14 12.11 20.41
CA LEU A 41 -4.87 11.89 19.72
C LEU A 41 -4.11 10.77 20.43
N GLY A 42 -3.57 9.85 19.65
CA GLY A 42 -2.70 8.77 20.10
C GLY A 42 -1.79 8.35 18.96
N GLU A 43 -1.41 7.08 18.95
CA GLU A 43 -0.52 6.54 17.93
C GLU A 43 -1.07 5.26 17.31
N MET A 44 -0.64 4.98 16.08
CA MET A 44 -0.86 3.71 15.41
C MET A 44 0.40 3.28 14.66
N SER A 45 0.47 1.99 14.38
CA SER A 45 1.52 1.45 13.54
C SER A 45 1.05 1.32 12.10
N VAL A 46 1.90 1.73 11.15
CA VAL A 46 1.66 1.59 9.71
C VAL A 46 2.85 0.90 9.06
N ALA A 47 2.57 0.00 8.11
CA ALA A 47 3.63 -0.53 7.26
C ALA A 47 3.99 0.51 6.19
N THR A 48 5.28 0.74 6.01
CA THR A 48 5.85 1.62 4.99
C THR A 48 6.93 0.88 4.20
N SER A 49 7.39 1.46 3.10
CA SER A 49 8.52 0.89 2.35
C SER A 49 9.81 0.80 3.18
N ARG A 50 9.99 1.70 4.15
CA ARG A 50 11.11 1.71 5.10
C ARG A 50 10.86 0.83 6.33
N GLY A 51 9.90 -0.09 6.25
CA GLY A 51 9.46 -0.92 7.35
C GLY A 51 8.33 -0.28 8.16
N ARG A 52 8.07 -0.83 9.34
CA ARG A 52 6.96 -0.40 10.19
C ARG A 52 7.26 0.94 10.88
N ALA A 53 6.33 1.87 10.82
CA ALA A 53 6.43 3.20 11.42
C ALA A 53 5.34 3.43 12.45
N THR A 54 5.66 4.16 13.51
CA THR A 54 4.69 4.70 14.47
C THR A 54 4.29 6.11 14.04
N VAL A 55 3.00 6.34 13.86
CA VAL A 55 2.44 7.61 13.39
C VAL A 55 1.39 8.14 14.35
N PRO A 56 1.27 9.47 14.51
CA PRO A 56 0.15 10.08 15.21
C PRO A 56 -1.18 9.68 14.57
N ALA A 57 -2.19 9.37 15.38
CA ALA A 57 -3.48 8.90 14.94
C ALA A 57 -4.61 9.46 15.81
N TRP A 58 -5.75 9.76 15.18
CA TRP A 58 -7.00 9.93 15.88
C TRP A 58 -7.57 8.56 16.23
N LEU A 59 -7.86 8.38 17.51
CA LEU A 59 -8.56 7.23 18.07
C LEU A 59 -10.00 7.66 18.30
N PHE A 60 -10.88 7.24 17.39
CA PHE A 60 -12.31 7.54 17.47
C PHE A 60 -13.02 6.48 18.30
N THR A 61 -13.69 6.90 19.37
CA THR A 61 -14.58 6.04 20.16
C THR A 61 -15.86 5.83 19.37
N LEU A 62 -16.28 4.58 19.22
CA LEU A 62 -17.51 4.20 18.54
C LEU A 62 -18.50 3.65 19.55
N ASP A 63 -19.75 4.07 19.45
CA ASP A 63 -20.83 3.49 20.26
C ASP A 63 -20.95 1.99 19.99
N GLY A 64 -21.04 1.20 21.06
CA GLY A 64 -21.08 -0.27 20.99
C GLY A 64 -19.74 -0.98 20.72
N TYR A 65 -18.60 -0.28 20.69
CA TYR A 65 -17.28 -0.91 20.48
C TYR A 65 -16.28 -0.60 21.59
N ALA A 66 -15.64 -1.65 22.11
CA ALA A 66 -14.61 -1.52 23.15
C ALA A 66 -13.28 -0.94 22.63
N SER A 67 -12.97 -1.14 21.35
CA SER A 67 -11.73 -0.68 20.72
C SER A 67 -11.98 0.52 19.81
N PRO A 68 -11.13 1.57 19.86
CA PRO A 68 -11.30 2.75 19.03
C PRO A 68 -10.91 2.46 17.57
N LEU A 69 -11.57 3.14 16.64
CA LEU A 69 -11.13 3.21 15.25
C LEU A 69 -9.91 4.12 15.16
N LYS A 70 -8.79 3.58 14.65
CA LYS A 70 -7.54 4.33 14.48
C LYS A 70 -7.43 4.88 13.07
N ARG A 71 -7.20 6.19 12.95
CA ARG A 71 -6.96 6.88 11.68
C ARG A 71 -5.71 7.74 11.79
N ALA A 72 -4.75 7.54 10.89
CA ALA A 72 -3.56 8.38 10.84
C ALA A 72 -3.96 9.87 10.78
N ALA A 73 -3.37 10.67 11.67
CA ALA A 73 -3.64 12.10 11.80
C ALA A 73 -2.71 12.95 10.93
N ALA A 74 -1.58 12.39 10.48
CA ALA A 74 -0.65 13.13 9.63
C ALA A 74 -1.27 13.47 8.27
N ILE A 75 -1.18 14.74 7.86
CA ILE A 75 -1.58 15.17 6.52
C ILE A 75 -0.65 14.50 5.50
N PRO A 76 -1.18 13.78 4.50
CA PRO A 76 -0.37 13.16 3.46
C PRO A 76 0.54 14.17 2.75
N SER A 77 1.76 13.77 2.41
CA SER A 77 2.58 14.56 1.49
C SER A 77 1.92 14.57 0.11
N LYS A 78 2.13 15.67 -0.61
CA LYS A 78 1.97 15.63 -2.06
C LYS A 78 2.91 14.54 -2.57
N LEU A 79 2.37 13.62 -3.36
CA LEU A 79 3.20 12.61 -3.99
C LEU A 79 4.26 13.32 -4.84
N PRO A 80 5.55 12.95 -4.71
CA PRO A 80 6.57 13.50 -5.58
C PRO A 80 6.21 13.19 -7.03
N LYS A 81 6.66 14.03 -7.96
CA LYS A 81 6.57 13.68 -9.37
C LYS A 81 7.32 12.35 -9.58
N PRO A 82 6.77 11.43 -10.39
CA PRO A 82 7.47 10.22 -10.80
C PRO A 82 8.92 10.52 -11.19
N PRO A 83 9.92 9.83 -10.60
CA PRO A 83 11.31 10.03 -10.98
C PRO A 83 11.60 9.48 -12.39
N ILE A 84 10.71 8.63 -12.91
CA ILE A 84 10.73 8.08 -14.26
C ILE A 84 9.36 8.31 -14.92
N GLY A 85 9.35 8.40 -16.25
CA GLY A 85 8.09 8.37 -17.00
C GLY A 85 7.45 6.98 -17.00
N PRO A 86 6.14 6.88 -17.25
CA PRO A 86 5.49 5.59 -17.48
C PRO A 86 6.07 4.94 -18.73
N ALA A 87 6.46 3.67 -18.62
CA ALA A 87 6.91 2.90 -19.77
C ALA A 87 5.68 2.36 -20.52
N ARG A 88 5.51 2.77 -21.78
CA ARG A 88 4.31 2.46 -22.58
C ARG A 88 4.38 1.12 -23.33
N ASP A 89 5.59 0.60 -23.51
CA ASP A 89 5.86 -0.60 -24.31
C ASP A 89 6.24 -1.80 -23.44
N VAL A 90 5.79 -1.82 -22.19
CA VAL A 90 6.01 -2.94 -21.27
C VAL A 90 4.73 -3.78 -21.19
N PRO A 91 4.81 -5.10 -21.36
CA PRO A 91 3.64 -5.97 -21.25
C PRO A 91 3.04 -5.95 -19.83
N GLY A 92 1.72 -6.09 -19.75
CA GLY A 92 1.00 -6.29 -18.50
C GLY A 92 0.19 -5.08 -18.03
N TYR A 93 0.00 -5.01 -16.71
CA TYR A 93 -0.83 -4.00 -16.05
C TYR A 93 -0.08 -3.41 -14.84
N PRO A 94 -0.43 -2.19 -14.40
CA PRO A 94 0.08 -1.63 -13.15
C PRO A 94 -0.08 -2.58 -11.97
N LEU A 95 0.90 -2.56 -11.06
CA LEU A 95 0.81 -3.28 -9.80
C LEU A 95 -0.38 -2.77 -8.96
N ASP A 96 -1.17 -3.67 -8.39
CA ASP A 96 -2.33 -3.29 -7.57
C ASP A 96 -1.87 -2.69 -6.23
N ARG A 97 -1.00 -3.40 -5.50
CA ARG A 97 -0.50 -2.96 -4.19
C ARG A 97 0.79 -3.64 -3.76
N LEU A 98 1.53 -2.96 -2.90
CA LEU A 98 2.55 -3.55 -2.04
C LEU A 98 1.87 -4.25 -0.86
N VAL A 99 2.22 -5.51 -0.60
CA VAL A 99 1.72 -6.31 0.53
C VAL A 99 2.67 -6.20 1.72
N ARG A 100 3.96 -6.45 1.49
CA ARG A 100 4.98 -6.50 2.55
C ARG A 100 6.38 -6.37 1.96
N ILE A 101 7.28 -5.87 2.79
CA ILE A 101 8.73 -6.02 2.63
C ILE A 101 9.21 -6.83 3.83
N ALA A 102 9.92 -7.94 3.59
CA ALA A 102 10.40 -8.80 4.65
C ALA A 102 11.47 -8.11 5.51
N ALA A 103 11.73 -8.67 6.69
CA ALA A 103 12.87 -8.28 7.51
C ALA A 103 14.17 -8.41 6.70
N GLY A 104 15.06 -7.42 6.81
CA GLY A 104 16.27 -7.34 5.97
C GLY A 104 16.05 -6.71 4.59
N GLY A 105 14.81 -6.42 4.19
CA GLY A 105 14.52 -5.57 3.03
C GLY A 105 14.80 -6.19 1.67
N ARG A 106 15.17 -7.47 1.60
CA ARG A 106 15.53 -8.16 0.34
C ARG A 106 14.37 -8.87 -0.34
N SER A 107 13.27 -9.13 0.38
CA SER A 107 12.11 -9.81 -0.19
C SER A 107 10.91 -8.85 -0.20
N VAL A 108 10.33 -8.64 -1.37
CA VAL A 108 9.21 -7.72 -1.59
C VAL A 108 8.03 -8.50 -2.14
N THR A 109 6.90 -8.46 -1.44
CA THR A 109 5.65 -9.10 -1.88
C THR A 109 4.68 -8.03 -2.38
N VAL A 110 4.23 -8.17 -3.62
CA VAL A 110 3.24 -7.30 -4.29
C VAL A 110 2.04 -8.11 -4.75
N VAL A 111 0.96 -7.41 -5.13
CA VAL A 111 -0.14 -8.00 -5.88
C VAL A 111 -0.08 -7.54 -7.33
N ALA A 112 -0.03 -8.51 -8.22
CA ALA A 112 -0.08 -8.32 -9.67
C ALA A 112 -1.37 -8.91 -10.24
N LEU A 113 -1.82 -8.35 -11.35
CA LEU A 113 -2.99 -8.83 -12.09
C LEU A 113 -2.52 -9.79 -13.19
N HIS A 114 -3.24 -10.89 -13.39
CA HIS A 114 -3.12 -11.73 -14.59
C HIS A 114 -4.52 -12.14 -15.07
N GLY A 115 -4.63 -12.63 -16.30
CA GLY A 115 -5.85 -13.26 -16.80
C GLY A 115 -6.04 -14.66 -16.21
N ALA A 116 -7.29 -15.09 -16.03
CA ALA A 116 -7.61 -16.43 -15.53
C ALA A 116 -7.10 -17.57 -16.43
N CYS A 117 -6.73 -17.27 -17.67
CA CYS A 117 -6.17 -18.22 -18.61
C CYS A 117 -4.65 -18.20 -18.67
N ASP A 118 -4.00 -17.19 -18.10
CA ASP A 118 -2.54 -17.11 -18.08
C ASP A 118 -1.98 -18.11 -17.04
N ASP A 119 -0.71 -18.47 -17.17
CA ASP A 119 0.01 -19.31 -16.20
C ASP A 119 0.44 -18.52 -14.94
N GLY A 120 -0.28 -17.44 -14.63
CA GLY A 120 -0.06 -16.57 -13.48
C GLY A 120 0.72 -15.29 -13.78
N ALA A 121 0.80 -14.43 -12.77
CA ALA A 121 1.53 -13.19 -12.80
C ALA A 121 3.04 -13.41 -12.57
N VAL A 122 3.85 -12.66 -13.29
CA VAL A 122 5.30 -12.56 -13.11
C VAL A 122 5.69 -11.10 -12.88
N VAL A 123 6.72 -10.87 -12.06
CA VAL A 123 7.20 -9.52 -11.75
C VAL A 123 8.69 -9.47 -12.00
N GLY A 124 9.09 -8.69 -13.00
CA GLY A 124 10.49 -8.35 -13.26
C GLY A 124 10.99 -7.26 -12.33
N VAL A 125 12.29 -7.27 -12.05
CA VAL A 125 12.97 -6.33 -11.15
C VAL A 125 14.11 -5.65 -11.89
N LEU A 126 14.17 -4.32 -11.81
CA LEU A 126 15.33 -3.52 -12.22
C LEU A 126 15.83 -2.73 -11.00
N GLU A 127 17.02 -3.07 -10.51
CA GLU A 127 17.64 -2.39 -9.38
C GLU A 127 18.64 -1.32 -9.84
N THR A 128 18.50 -0.13 -9.28
CA THR A 128 19.48 0.95 -9.40
C THR A 128 20.02 1.30 -8.01
N THR A 129 20.94 2.25 -7.97
CA THR A 129 21.46 2.80 -6.70
C THR A 129 20.37 3.50 -5.88
N GLY A 130 19.37 4.13 -6.53
CA GLY A 130 18.35 4.94 -5.85
C GLY A 130 16.93 4.40 -5.93
N SER A 131 16.69 3.37 -6.74
CA SER A 131 15.34 2.83 -6.98
C SER A 131 15.35 1.34 -7.24
N VAL A 132 14.19 0.74 -7.03
CA VAL A 132 13.85 -0.60 -7.50
C VAL A 132 12.58 -0.46 -8.32
N VAL A 133 12.66 -0.76 -9.62
CA VAL A 133 11.52 -0.68 -10.53
C VAL A 133 10.98 -2.09 -10.73
N LEU A 134 9.69 -2.27 -10.45
CA LEU A 134 8.97 -3.52 -10.67
C LEU A 134 8.13 -3.42 -11.93
N SER A 135 8.14 -4.47 -12.75
CA SER A 135 7.30 -4.59 -13.93
C SER A 135 6.48 -5.86 -13.86
N ALA A 136 5.16 -5.72 -13.70
CA ALA A 136 4.25 -6.86 -13.70
C ALA A 136 3.84 -7.25 -15.12
N SER A 137 4.00 -8.50 -15.47
CA SER A 137 3.50 -9.10 -16.71
C SER A 137 2.88 -10.46 -16.39
N VAL A 138 2.50 -11.20 -17.43
CA VAL A 138 1.88 -12.52 -17.30
C VAL A 138 2.81 -13.56 -17.89
N LYS A 139 2.77 -14.77 -17.33
CA LYS A 139 3.33 -15.93 -17.98
C LYS A 139 2.28 -16.42 -18.97
N GLU A 140 2.58 -16.29 -20.26
CA GLU A 140 1.67 -16.76 -21.31
C GLU A 140 1.48 -18.28 -21.20
N ARG A 141 0.24 -18.72 -21.45
CA ARG A 141 -0.12 -20.13 -21.56
C ARG A 141 0.23 -20.64 -22.96
N ASN A 142 0.59 -21.92 -23.06
CA ASN A 142 0.96 -22.58 -24.33
C ASN A 142 -0.24 -23.17 -25.12
N ASP A 143 -1.46 -22.68 -24.92
CA ASP A 143 -2.64 -23.16 -25.66
C ASP A 143 -3.49 -22.01 -26.21
N ASP A 144 -4.07 -22.24 -27.39
CA ASP A 144 -4.86 -21.27 -28.16
C ASP A 144 -6.37 -21.36 -27.84
N GLY A 145 -6.72 -21.81 -26.63
CA GLY A 145 -8.10 -22.00 -26.21
C GLY A 145 -8.89 -20.68 -26.11
N ASN A 146 -10.22 -20.78 -26.19
CA ASN A 146 -11.09 -19.63 -25.90
C ASN A 146 -10.86 -19.17 -24.44
N CYS A 147 -10.51 -17.89 -24.28
CA CYS A 147 -10.29 -17.30 -22.97
C CYS A 147 -11.40 -16.31 -22.57
N THR A 148 -11.85 -16.39 -21.32
CA THR A 148 -12.74 -15.39 -20.74
C THR A 148 -11.95 -14.11 -20.43
N LYS A 149 -12.59 -12.94 -20.52
CA LYS A 149 -11.98 -11.66 -20.09
C LYS A 149 -12.03 -11.48 -18.57
N GLN A 150 -11.57 -12.50 -17.84
CA GLN A 150 -11.54 -12.51 -16.37
C GLN A 150 -10.13 -12.20 -15.88
N ALA A 151 -10.02 -11.25 -14.94
CA ALA A 151 -8.76 -10.88 -14.31
C ALA A 151 -8.70 -11.37 -12.87
N GLU A 152 -7.53 -11.85 -12.46
CA GLU A 152 -7.25 -12.41 -11.15
C GLU A 152 -6.09 -11.68 -10.48
N LEU A 153 -6.14 -11.62 -9.14
CA LEU A 153 -5.13 -10.96 -8.32
C LEU A 153 -4.24 -12.01 -7.66
N GLN A 154 -2.94 -11.97 -7.94
CA GLN A 154 -1.96 -12.91 -7.39
C GLN A 154 -0.92 -12.18 -6.55
N GLN A 155 -0.58 -12.73 -5.39
CA GLN A 155 0.59 -12.29 -4.63
C GLN A 155 1.86 -12.87 -5.27
N VAL A 156 2.80 -11.98 -5.60
CA VAL A 156 4.10 -12.34 -6.15
C VAL A 156 5.17 -11.79 -5.23
N THR A 157 6.11 -12.66 -4.83
CA THR A 157 7.28 -12.28 -4.04
C THR A 157 8.48 -12.23 -4.96
N VAL A 158 9.18 -11.11 -4.97
CA VAL A 158 10.45 -10.93 -5.67
C VAL A 158 11.59 -10.79 -4.68
N GLU A 159 12.73 -11.37 -5.03
CA GLU A 159 13.97 -11.23 -4.28
C GLU A 159 14.85 -10.15 -4.90
N LEU A 160 15.45 -9.33 -4.05
CA LEU A 160 16.35 -8.25 -4.40
C LEU A 160 17.80 -8.69 -4.16
N GLU A 161 18.70 -8.24 -5.02
CA GLU A 161 20.15 -8.39 -4.92
C GLU A 161 20.71 -7.65 -3.70
N ARG A 162 20.09 -6.54 -3.32
CA ARG A 162 20.45 -5.74 -2.13
C ARG A 162 19.19 -5.33 -1.36
N PRO A 163 19.29 -5.06 -0.05
CA PRO A 163 18.15 -4.53 0.72
C PRO A 163 17.53 -3.30 0.07
N LEU A 164 16.21 -3.15 0.10
CA LEU A 164 15.53 -1.96 -0.45
C LEU A 164 16.09 -0.67 0.17
N GLY A 165 16.25 -0.64 1.49
CA GLY A 165 16.79 0.51 2.22
C GLY A 165 15.98 1.79 1.93
N ASP A 166 16.68 2.86 1.58
CA ASP A 166 16.08 4.15 1.23
C ASP A 166 15.66 4.27 -0.25
N ARG A 167 15.85 3.20 -1.04
CA ARG A 167 15.51 3.20 -2.45
C ARG A 167 14.00 3.23 -2.65
N VAL A 168 13.56 3.99 -3.65
CA VAL A 168 12.13 4.08 -3.96
C VAL A 168 11.71 2.84 -4.75
N LEU A 169 10.66 2.15 -4.27
CA LEU A 169 10.03 1.06 -4.99
C LEU A 169 8.98 1.62 -5.97
N LEU A 170 9.20 1.44 -7.26
CA LEU A 170 8.42 2.03 -8.35
C LEU A 170 7.71 0.95 -9.17
N ASP A 171 6.56 1.31 -9.75
CA ASP A 171 5.89 0.54 -10.79
C ASP A 171 6.28 1.09 -12.17
N ALA A 172 6.81 0.23 -13.04
CA ALA A 172 7.25 0.58 -14.39
C ALA A 172 6.12 1.17 -15.24
N HIS A 173 4.89 0.67 -15.11
CA HIS A 173 3.76 1.10 -15.94
C HIS A 173 3.34 2.54 -15.65
N THR A 174 3.47 2.96 -14.39
CA THR A 174 3.00 4.28 -13.94
C THR A 174 4.13 5.26 -13.67
N GLY A 175 5.36 4.76 -13.51
CA GLY A 175 6.51 5.49 -12.97
C GLY A 175 6.35 5.92 -11.51
N GLN A 176 5.25 5.53 -10.85
CA GLN A 176 4.90 5.99 -9.50
C GLN A 176 5.38 5.00 -8.43
N PRO A 177 5.53 5.46 -7.17
CA PRO A 177 5.74 4.56 -6.05
C PRO A 177 4.62 3.52 -5.93
N VAL A 178 4.99 2.26 -5.73
CA VAL A 178 4.02 1.18 -5.51
C VAL A 178 3.23 1.48 -4.24
N ARG A 179 1.90 1.54 -4.36
CA ARG A 179 1.04 1.95 -3.26
C ARG A 179 0.95 0.84 -2.22
N TYR A 180 1.16 1.18 -0.96
CA TYR A 180 0.76 0.29 0.13
C TYR A 180 -0.75 0.40 0.29
N LYS A 181 -1.49 -0.63 -0.11
CA LYS A 181 -2.89 -0.78 0.29
C LYS A 181 -2.89 -1.57 1.58
N GLY A 182 -2.49 -0.92 2.67
CA GLY A 182 -2.73 -1.47 3.99
C GLY A 182 -4.21 -1.75 4.13
N LEU A 183 -4.57 -2.87 4.78
CA LEU A 183 -5.92 -3.06 5.30
C LEU A 183 -6.35 -1.74 5.92
N ARG A 184 -7.44 -1.16 5.42
CA ARG A 184 -8.03 0.05 6.01
C ARG A 184 -8.27 -0.23 7.49
N GLY A 185 -7.39 0.26 8.37
CA GLY A 185 -7.64 0.43 9.80
C GLY A 185 -8.09 -0.79 10.61
N ILE A 186 -7.75 -2.03 10.26
CA ILE A 186 -7.96 -3.17 11.17
C ILE A 186 -6.61 -3.58 11.72
N SER A 187 -6.29 -3.07 12.91
CA SER A 187 -5.21 -3.60 13.72
C SER A 187 -5.63 -5.01 14.12
N SER A 188 -4.90 -6.03 13.68
CA SER A 188 -5.03 -7.38 14.26
C SER A 188 -4.58 -7.29 15.72
N SER A 189 -5.52 -7.36 16.66
CA SER A 189 -5.23 -7.71 18.04
C SER A 189 -4.87 -9.20 18.05
N GLY A 190 -3.58 -9.51 18.17
CA GLY A 190 -3.14 -10.85 18.51
C GLY A 190 -3.38 -11.08 20.00
N SER A 191 -4.09 -12.15 20.30
CA SER A 191 -4.33 -12.71 21.64
C SER A 191 -3.04 -13.14 22.34
#